data_AF-A0A3D2V445-F1
#
_entry.id   AF-A0A3D2V445-F1
#
_cell.length_a   1.000
_cell.length_b   1.000
_cell.length_c   1.000
_cell.angle_alpha   90.00
_cell.angle_beta   90.00
_cell.angle_gamma   90.00
#
_symmetry.space_group_name_H-M   'P 1'
#
loop_
_entity.id
_entity.type
_entity.pdbx_description
1 polymer ?
#
loop_
_entity_poly.entity_id
_entity_poly.type
_entity_poly.pdbx_seq_one_letter_code
_entity_poly.pdbx_strand_id
1 'polypeptide(L)' 'QDTSNPAGVYVISPEGELRGIIKVPEDMVTNCCFGGSDLKTLYITAGKTIWQVRTKVAGSVLWPKAE' A
#
# COMPACT_ATOMS: atom_id res chain seq x y z
N GLN A 1 -2.67 -17.09 10.55
CA GLN A 1 -1.36 -16.39 10.52
C GLN A 1 -0.89 -16.22 11.95
N ASP A 2 0.39 -16.46 12.23
CA ASP A 2 0.97 -16.03 13.52
C ASP A 2 1.14 -14.51 13.49
N THR A 3 0.99 -13.86 14.64
CA THR A 3 1.15 -12.40 14.82
C THR A 3 2.52 -11.88 14.42
N SER A 4 3.50 -12.78 14.20
CA SER A 4 4.82 -12.51 13.64
C SER A 4 4.80 -12.02 12.18
N ASN A 5 3.75 -12.32 11.41
CA ASN A 5 3.61 -11.87 10.01
C ASN A 5 2.20 -11.33 9.75
N PRO A 6 1.92 -10.06 10.08
CA PRO A 6 0.59 -9.49 9.94
C PRO A 6 0.19 -9.27 8.48
N ALA A 7 -1.08 -9.47 8.16
CA ALA A 7 -1.67 -9.05 6.89
C ALA A 7 -1.55 -7.53 6.69
N GLY A 8 -1.08 -7.11 5.52
CA GLY A 8 -0.91 -5.69 5.23
C GLY A 8 0.01 -5.40 4.04
N VAL A 9 0.30 -4.12 3.86
CA VAL A 9 1.27 -3.63 2.88
C VAL A 9 2.61 -3.39 3.58
N TYR A 10 3.65 -4.08 3.11
CA TYR A 10 5.01 -3.98 3.62
C TYR A 10 5.73 -2.84 2.91
N VAL A 11 6.27 -1.90 3.68
CA VAL A 11 7.02 -0.75 3.15
C VAL A 11 8.51 -1.08 3.23
N ILE A 12 9.14 -1.24 2.07
CA ILE A 12 10.54 -1.67 1.96
C ILE A 12 11.35 -0.55 1.31
N SER A 13 12.56 -0.28 1.80
CA SER A 13 13.47 0.69 1.20
C SER A 13 14.04 0.18 -0.13
N PRO A 14 14.60 1.06 -0.99
CA PRO A 14 15.31 0.63 -2.20
C PRO A 14 16.46 -0.35 -1.93
N GLU A 15 17.06 -0.29 -0.74
CA GLU A 15 18.14 -1.18 -0.28
C GLU A 15 17.61 -2.54 0.25
N GLY A 16 16.29 -2.73 0.28
CA GLY A 16 15.65 -3.96 0.75
C GLY A 16 15.30 -3.99 2.25
N GLU A 17 15.41 -2.86 2.97
CA GLU A 17 15.14 -2.81 4.41
C GLU A 17 13.63 -2.65 4.70
N LEU A 18 13.08 -3.46 5.61
CA LEU A 18 11.70 -3.26 6.08
C LEU A 18 11.59 -1.98 6.93
N ARG A 19 10.87 -0.99 6.43
CA ARG A 19 10.59 0.28 7.12
C ARG A 19 9.36 0.20 8.02
N GLY A 20 8.41 -0.68 7.70
CA GLY A 20 7.20 -0.87 8.49
C GLY A 20 6.10 -1.59 7.72
N ILE A 21 4.94 -1.75 8.37
CA ILE A 21 3.79 -2.48 7.83
C ILE A 21 2.52 -1.65 8.04
N ILE A 22 1.79 -1.39 6.95
CA ILE A 22 0.44 -0.83 7.00
C ILE A 22 -0.51 -2.00 7.20
N LYS A 23 -0.93 -2.22 8.45
CA LYS A 23 -1.81 -3.33 8.81
C LYS A 23 -3.19 -3.16 8.19
N VAL A 24 -3.72 -4.23 7.63
CA VAL A 24 -5.11 -4.29 7.14
C VAL A 24 -5.89 -5.24 8.05
N PRO A 25 -7.07 -4.84 8.58
CA PRO A 25 -7.84 -5.69 9.50
C PRO A 25 -8.39 -6.98 8.88
N GLU A 26 -8.49 -7.03 7.55
CA GLU A 26 -8.97 -8.17 6.77
C GLU A 26 -7.77 -8.95 6.20
N ASP A 27 -7.78 -10.27 6.41
CA ASP A 27 -6.80 -11.18 5.81
C ASP A 27 -7.11 -11.37 4.31
N MET A 28 -6.12 -11.77 3.49
CA MET A 28 -6.15 -11.82 2.02
C MET A 28 -5.94 -10.47 1.31
N VAL A 29 -4.89 -9.73 1.70
CA VAL A 29 -4.38 -8.58 0.93
C VAL A 29 -3.74 -9.08 -0.38
N THR A 30 -4.23 -8.62 -1.53
CA THR A 30 -3.82 -9.14 -2.84
C THR A 30 -3.07 -8.13 -3.71
N ASN A 31 -3.38 -6.83 -3.60
CA ASN A 31 -2.78 -5.79 -4.41
C ASN A 31 -2.90 -4.42 -3.72
N CYS A 32 -2.11 -3.45 -4.19
CA CYS A 32 -2.24 -2.05 -3.81
C CYS A 32 -1.76 -1.11 -4.93
N CYS A 33 -2.30 0.11 -4.97
CA CYS A 33 -1.84 1.13 -5.90
C CYS A 33 -2.04 2.54 -5.32
N PHE A 34 -1.20 3.48 -5.76
CA PHE A 34 -1.41 4.89 -5.45
C PHE A 34 -2.43 5.51 -6.41
N GLY A 35 -3.27 6.38 -5.90
CA GLY A 35 -4.29 7.09 -6.66
C GLY A 35 -4.83 8.30 -5.90
N GLY A 36 -6.05 8.72 -6.26
CA GLY A 36 -6.60 10.01 -5.86
C GLY A 36 -6.06 11.15 -6.74
N SER A 37 -6.69 12.33 -6.65
CA SER A 37 -6.36 13.48 -7.51
C SER A 37 -4.94 14.01 -7.34
N ASP A 38 -4.29 13.74 -6.21
CA ASP A 38 -2.93 14.16 -5.89
C ASP A 38 -1.96 12.99 -5.66
N LEU A 39 -2.41 11.78 -6.03
CA LEU A 39 -1.63 10.54 -5.97
C LEU A 39 -1.12 10.15 -4.57
N LYS A 40 -1.64 10.73 -3.47
CA LYS A 40 -1.25 10.36 -2.08
C LYS A 40 -2.29 9.51 -1.34
N THR A 41 -3.13 8.79 -2.07
CA THR A 41 -4.01 7.77 -1.48
C THR A 41 -3.53 6.40 -1.93
N LEU A 42 -3.17 5.54 -0.98
CA LEU A 42 -2.87 4.14 -1.25
C LEU A 42 -4.16 3.32 -1.12
N TYR A 43 -4.63 2.76 -2.23
CA TYR A 43 -5.74 1.81 -2.27
C TYR A 43 -5.21 0.39 -2.11
N ILE A 44 -5.95 -0.45 -1.39
CA ILE A 44 -5.55 -1.81 -1.05
C ILE A 44 -6.75 -2.74 -1.26
N THR A 45 -6.59 -3.78 -2.07
CA THR A 45 -7.58 -4.85 -2.21
C THR A 45 -7.32 -5.90 -1.14
N ALA A 46 -8.28 -6.12 -0.24
CA ALA A 46 -8.22 -7.19 0.75
C ALA A 46 -9.55 -7.90 0.83
N GLY A 47 -9.57 -9.20 0.58
CA GLY A 47 -10.81 -9.97 0.62
C GLY A 47 -11.89 -9.43 -0.31
N LYS A 48 -13.00 -8.99 0.29
CA LYS A 48 -14.16 -8.39 -0.43
C LYS A 48 -14.18 -6.86 -0.33
N THR A 49 -13.15 -6.26 0.23
CA THR A 49 -13.12 -4.86 0.63
C THR A 49 -11.99 -4.12 -0.09
N ILE A 50 -12.27 -2.88 -0.49
CA ILE A 50 -11.23 -1.92 -0.85
C ILE A 50 -10.96 -1.04 0.37
N TRP A 51 -9.74 -1.11 0.87
CA TRP A 51 -9.24 -0.24 1.93
C TRP A 51 -8.47 0.93 1.31
N GLN A 52 -8.38 2.03 2.05
CA GLN A 52 -7.53 3.15 1.64
C GLN A 52 -6.83 3.77 2.85
N VAL A 53 -5.62 4.27 2.63
CA VAL A 53 -4.88 5.07 3.60
C VAL A 53 -4.25 6.28 2.93
N ARG A 54 -4.24 7.39 3.64
CA ARG A 54 -3.63 8.63 3.18
C ARG A 54 -2.13 8.61 3.46
N THR A 55 -1.31 8.90 2.45
CA THR A 55 0.16 8.99 2.56
C THR A 55 0.64 10.44 2.58
N LYS A 56 1.82 10.66 3.16
CA LYS A 56 2.47 12.00 3.21
C LYS A 56 3.09 12.38 1.86
N VAL A 57 3.58 11.38 1.14
CA VAL A 57 4.23 11.48 -0.17
C VAL A 57 3.31 10.95 -1.26
N ALA A 58 3.37 11.55 -2.45
CA ALA A 58 2.70 11.04 -3.63
C ALA A 58 3.37 9.72 -4.07
N GLY A 59 2.57 8.84 -4.66
CA GLY A 59 3.07 7.67 -5.37
C GLY A 59 3.85 8.03 -6.63
N SER A 60 4.18 7.00 -7.41
CA SER A 60 4.79 7.17 -8.72
C SER A 60 3.90 6.53 -9.78
N VAL A 61 3.71 7.22 -10.90
CA VAL A 61 3.01 6.71 -12.08
C VAL A 61 4.03 6.52 -13.20
N LEU A 62 4.02 5.35 -13.82
CA LEU A 62 4.83 5.09 -15.00
C LEU A 62 4.18 5.66 -16.27
N TRP A 63 2.85 5.68 -16.32
CA TRP A 63 2.05 6.22 -17.42
C TRP A 63 0.67 6.74 -16.93
N PRO A 64 0.16 7.88 -17.44
CA PRO A 64 0.87 8.85 -18.28
C PRO A 64 2.12 9.37 -17.57
N LYS A 65 3.17 9.70 -18.33
CA LYS A 65 4.40 10.24 -17.73
C LYS A 65 4.04 11.47 -16.92
N ALA A 66 4.45 11.50 -15.66
CA ALA A 66 4.40 12.73 -14.88
C ALA A 66 5.23 13.79 -15.62
N GLU A 67 4.63 14.95 -15.89
CA GLU A 67 5.33 16.11 -16.47
C GLU A 67 6.37 16.69 -15.50
#